data_AF-A0A4Z1NHA1-F1
#
_entry.id   AF-A0A4Z1NHA1-F1
#
_cell.length_a   1.000
_cell.length_b   1.000
_cell.length_c   1.000
_cell.angle_alpha   90.00
_cell.angle_beta   90.00
_cell.angle_gamma   90.00
#
_symmetry.space_group_name_H-M   'P 1'
#
loop_
_entity.id
_entity.type
_entity.pdbx_description
1 polymer ?
#
loop_
_entity_poly.entity_id
_entity_poly.type
_entity_poly.pdbx_seq_one_letter_code
_entity_poly.pdbx_strand_id
1 'polypeptide(L)'
;MPTSASFPQLSPQRLRSYILRLPLITRIILIVIVLFWIAGVSNGFQHWAQLIPTEVIAGGMHRINTYPLLHLGLIHTVSNLIALAPLLERFEAEHGSLVTLILFTGPFSTFPAGLYVLISHFLLHTNTPVEGASIWIFLLLSSQILSLAKTQPYLQPPEYGVLPRAYRIPTAVLPLLLILATSFLSLIHVLPPTSILGHLCGAGIGYLWGLGYIKFLAPPEKVLRWIEGKLNLLGRIPHYVSVDQKVYGRYGVLPQTTGGAGSSGIPMSAV
;
A
#
# COMPACT_ATOMS: atom_id res chain seq x y z
N MET A 1 -19.35 21.36 -26.73
CA MET A 1 -20.22 20.23 -26.31
C MET A 1 -19.59 19.56 -25.10
N PRO A 2 -20.29 19.40 -23.98
CA PRO A 2 -19.72 18.74 -22.81
C PRO A 2 -19.56 17.25 -23.12
N THR A 3 -18.34 16.73 -22.98
CA THR A 3 -18.07 15.29 -23.05
C THR A 3 -18.78 14.62 -21.88
N SER A 4 -19.81 13.83 -22.19
CA SER A 4 -20.45 12.95 -21.23
C SER A 4 -19.38 12.07 -20.59
N ALA A 5 -19.24 12.16 -19.26
CA ALA A 5 -18.36 11.29 -18.50
C ALA A 5 -18.80 9.85 -18.75
N SER A 6 -17.97 9.09 -19.48
CA SER A 6 -18.21 7.67 -19.67
C SER A 6 -18.00 6.98 -18.32
N PHE A 7 -19.05 6.36 -17.80
CA PHE A 7 -18.92 5.52 -16.61
C PHE A 7 -17.87 4.43 -16.89
N PRO A 8 -16.98 4.12 -15.93
CA PRO A 8 -16.00 3.06 -16.10
C PRO A 8 -16.73 1.75 -16.41
N GLN A 9 -16.55 1.24 -17.63
CA GLN A 9 -17.12 -0.04 -18.05
C GLN A 9 -16.41 -1.18 -17.32
N LEU A 10 -17.08 -1.78 -16.35
CA LEU A 10 -16.64 -3.01 -15.71
C LEU A 10 -16.67 -4.13 -16.77
N SER A 11 -15.49 -4.53 -17.23
CA SER A 11 -15.33 -5.66 -18.16
C SER A 11 -14.72 -6.84 -17.41
N PRO A 12 -15.44 -7.97 -17.29
CA PRO A 12 -14.92 -9.17 -16.65
C PRO A 12 -13.57 -9.62 -17.24
N GLN A 13 -13.36 -9.39 -18.53
CA GLN A 13 -12.10 -9.69 -19.22
C GLN A 13 -10.94 -8.82 -18.72
N ARG A 14 -11.17 -7.52 -18.48
CA ARG A 14 -10.13 -6.64 -17.92
C ARG A 14 -9.85 -6.97 -16.47
N LEU A 15 -10.88 -7.26 -15.68
CA LEU A 15 -10.72 -7.68 -14.29
C LEU A 15 -9.93 -9.00 -14.18
N ARG A 16 -10.29 -10.01 -14.98
CA ARG A 16 -9.54 -11.28 -15.06
C ARG A 16 -8.09 -11.03 -15.47
N SER A 17 -7.87 -10.21 -16.50
CA SER A 17 -6.52 -9.90 -16.97
C SER A 17 -5.70 -9.18 -15.91
N TYR A 18 -6.32 -8.28 -15.14
CA TYR A 18 -5.69 -7.58 -14.02
C TYR A 18 -5.27 -8.55 -12.92
N ILE A 19 -6.20 -9.38 -12.42
CA ILE A 19 -5.92 -10.36 -11.36
C ILE A 19 -4.80 -11.32 -11.76
N LEU A 20 -4.81 -11.80 -13.00
CA LEU A 20 -3.79 -12.74 -13.48
C LEU A 20 -2.41 -12.11 -13.62
N ARG A 21 -2.31 -10.79 -13.78
CA ARG A 21 -1.04 -10.06 -13.94
C ARG A 21 -0.44 -9.58 -12.62
N LEU A 22 -1.16 -9.73 -11.50
CA LEU A 22 -0.65 -9.31 -10.20
C LEU A 22 0.72 -9.94 -9.90
N PRO A 23 1.70 -9.14 -9.43
CA PRO A 23 2.98 -9.62 -8.94
C PRO A 23 2.84 -10.71 -7.87
N LEU A 24 3.86 -11.56 -7.76
CA LEU A 24 3.83 -12.76 -6.95
C LEU A 24 3.49 -12.48 -5.48
N ILE A 25 4.22 -11.58 -4.81
CA ILE A 25 4.07 -11.37 -3.37
C ILE A 25 2.78 -10.64 -3.05
N THR A 26 2.36 -9.71 -3.90
CA THR A 26 1.06 -9.05 -3.84
C THR A 26 -0.04 -10.09 -3.85
N ARG A 27 -0.01 -11.01 -4.82
CA ARG A 27 -0.97 -12.10 -4.91
C ARG A 27 -0.96 -13.00 -3.66
N ILE A 28 0.23 -13.38 -3.18
CA ILE A 28 0.37 -14.22 -1.99
C ILE A 28 -0.21 -13.52 -0.76
N ILE A 29 0.12 -12.24 -0.52
CA ILE A 29 -0.39 -11.49 0.62
C ILE A 29 -1.92 -11.41 0.58
N LEU A 30 -2.52 -11.11 -0.58
CA LEU A 30 -3.97 -11.06 -0.73
C LEU A 30 -4.62 -12.42 -0.43
N ILE A 31 -4.03 -13.52 -0.91
CA ILE A 31 -4.51 -14.88 -0.59
C ILE A 31 -4.37 -15.17 0.90
N VAL A 32 -3.23 -14.83 1.52
CA VAL A 32 -2.99 -15.05 2.95
C VAL A 32 -3.99 -14.27 3.81
N ILE A 33 -4.34 -13.03 3.43
CA ILE A 33 -5.40 -12.26 4.10
C ILE A 33 -6.73 -13.02 4.05
N VAL A 34 -7.10 -13.57 2.89
CA VAL A 34 -8.34 -14.37 2.76
C VAL A 34 -8.28 -15.63 3.62
N LEU A 35 -7.14 -16.33 3.64
CA LEU A 35 -6.94 -17.53 4.48
C LEU A 35 -7.01 -17.21 5.97
N PHE A 36 -6.41 -16.11 6.42
CA PHE A 36 -6.47 -15.64 7.80
C PHE A 36 -7.89 -15.22 8.19
N TRP A 37 -8.63 -14.60 7.28
CA TRP A 37 -10.04 -14.27 7.50
C TRP A 37 -10.89 -15.54 7.64
N ILE A 38 -10.71 -16.55 6.78
CA ILE A 38 -11.40 -17.85 6.91
C ILE A 38 -11.02 -18.52 8.23
N ALA A 39 -9.73 -18.57 8.58
CA ALA A 39 -9.26 -19.13 9.85
C ALA A 39 -9.82 -18.36 11.06
N GLY A 40 -10.03 -17.04 10.92
CA GLY A 40 -10.64 -16.18 11.94
C GLY A 40 -12.09 -16.54 12.30
N VAL A 41 -12.79 -17.31 11.46
CA VAL A 41 -14.11 -17.87 11.79
C VAL A 41 -13.99 -18.93 12.89
N SER A 42 -12.84 -19.59 13.02
CA SER A 42 -12.62 -20.56 14.10
C SER A 42 -12.44 -19.86 15.46
N ASN A 43 -12.98 -20.49 16.51
CA ASN A 43 -12.90 -19.95 17.86
C ASN A 43 -11.45 -19.77 18.30
N GLY A 44 -11.10 -18.55 18.71
CA GLY A 44 -9.81 -18.23 19.32
C GLY A 44 -8.69 -17.83 18.36
N PHE A 45 -8.77 -18.15 17.05
CA PHE A 45 -7.71 -17.77 16.10
C PHE A 45 -7.55 -16.25 15.98
N GLN A 46 -8.68 -15.53 15.90
CA GLN A 46 -8.66 -14.08 15.84
C GLN A 46 -8.05 -13.47 17.11
N HIS A 47 -8.45 -13.97 18.29
CA HIS A 47 -7.87 -13.52 19.55
C HIS A 47 -6.36 -13.82 19.64
N TRP A 48 -5.89 -14.93 19.06
CA TRP A 48 -4.48 -15.30 19.05
C TRP A 48 -3.64 -14.37 18.16
N ALA A 49 -4.15 -13.93 17.01
CA ALA A 49 -3.38 -13.18 16.02
C ALA A 49 -3.58 -11.65 16.06
N GLN A 50 -4.61 -11.12 16.72
CA GLN A 50 -4.87 -9.68 16.78
C GLN A 50 -3.81 -8.93 17.63
N LEU A 51 -3.61 -7.64 17.35
CA LEU A 51 -2.69 -6.81 18.10
C LEU A 51 -3.37 -6.34 19.40
N ILE A 52 -3.03 -6.95 20.52
CA ILE A 52 -3.49 -6.55 21.85
C ILE A 52 -2.28 -6.07 22.65
N PRO A 53 -2.25 -4.80 23.11
CA PRO A 53 -1.06 -4.25 23.77
C PRO A 53 -0.55 -5.08 24.95
N THR A 54 -1.42 -5.50 25.88
CA THR A 54 -1.01 -6.29 27.05
C THR A 54 -0.45 -7.66 26.66
N GLU A 55 -1.02 -8.31 25.64
CA GLU A 55 -0.57 -9.62 25.18
C GLU A 55 0.79 -9.55 24.49
N VAL A 56 1.06 -8.45 23.77
CA VAL A 56 2.39 -8.20 23.18
C VAL A 56 3.43 -8.06 24.28
N ILE A 57 3.14 -7.25 25.31
CA ILE A 57 4.04 -7.05 26.46
C ILE A 57 4.23 -8.34 27.26
N ALA A 58 3.21 -9.19 27.34
CA ALA A 58 3.28 -10.51 27.96
C ALA A 58 4.05 -11.57 27.13
N GLY A 59 4.66 -11.20 26.00
CA GLY A 59 5.49 -12.08 25.18
C GLY A 59 4.85 -12.56 23.88
N GLY A 60 3.62 -12.14 23.56
CA GLY A 60 2.91 -12.45 22.32
C GLY A 60 3.42 -11.67 21.10
N MET A 61 4.73 -11.71 20.84
CA MET A 61 5.38 -10.87 19.82
C MET A 61 4.96 -11.19 18.38
N HIS A 62 4.42 -12.39 18.10
CA HIS A 62 3.89 -12.71 16.76
C HIS A 62 2.77 -11.76 16.35
N ARG A 63 2.02 -11.22 17.31
CA ARG A 63 0.90 -10.28 17.12
C ARG A 63 1.29 -9.02 16.40
N ILE A 64 2.56 -8.59 16.48
CA ILE A 64 3.06 -7.38 15.81
C ILE A 64 3.23 -7.57 14.29
N ASN A 65 3.08 -8.80 13.79
CA ASN A 65 3.14 -9.11 12.36
C ASN A 65 1.89 -9.81 11.83
N THR A 66 1.11 -10.51 12.67
CA THR A 66 -0.10 -11.22 12.24
C THR A 66 -1.34 -10.33 12.14
N TYR A 67 -1.43 -9.26 12.93
CA TYR A 67 -2.63 -8.42 13.00
C TYR A 67 -3.09 -7.79 11.68
N PRO A 68 -2.23 -7.44 10.68
CA PRO A 68 -2.72 -6.87 9.43
C PRO A 68 -3.43 -7.92 8.56
N LEU A 69 -3.22 -9.21 8.82
CA LEU A 69 -3.82 -10.30 8.06
C LEU A 69 -5.25 -10.62 8.52
N LEU A 70 -5.59 -10.28 9.77
CA LEU A 70 -6.92 -10.48 10.36
C LEU A 70 -7.91 -9.37 9.99
N HIS A 71 -9.20 -9.69 9.92
CA HIS A 71 -10.25 -8.72 9.57
C HIS A 71 -11.60 -9.05 10.24
N LEU A 72 -12.24 -7.99 10.77
CA LEU A 72 -13.62 -7.97 11.27
C LEU A 72 -14.69 -8.20 10.17
N GLY A 73 -14.84 -9.45 9.73
CA GLY A 73 -15.91 -9.87 8.82
C GLY A 73 -15.72 -9.49 7.34
N LEU A 74 -16.64 -9.93 6.49
CA LEU A 74 -16.48 -9.92 5.04
C LEU A 74 -16.30 -8.51 4.44
N ILE A 75 -17.09 -7.53 4.89
CA ILE A 75 -17.02 -6.15 4.36
C ILE A 75 -15.66 -5.52 4.65
N HIS A 76 -15.13 -5.74 5.87
CA HIS A 76 -13.80 -5.25 6.23
C HIS A 76 -12.73 -5.91 5.35
N THR A 77 -12.79 -7.23 5.17
CA THR A 77 -11.84 -7.97 4.33
C THR A 77 -11.88 -7.50 2.87
N VAL A 78 -13.06 -7.44 2.25
CA VAL A 78 -13.20 -7.08 0.83
C VAL A 78 -12.77 -5.64 0.57
N SER A 79 -13.17 -4.69 1.41
CA SER A 79 -12.78 -3.28 1.25
C SER A 79 -11.26 -3.10 1.38
N ASN A 80 -10.62 -3.78 2.34
CA ASN A 80 -9.16 -3.77 2.47
C ASN A 80 -8.46 -4.41 1.28
N LEU A 81 -8.95 -5.55 0.77
CA LEU A 81 -8.35 -6.21 -0.40
C LEU A 81 -8.40 -5.30 -1.64
N ILE A 82 -9.55 -4.66 -1.90
CA ILE A 82 -9.72 -3.75 -3.05
C ILE A 82 -8.78 -2.54 -2.93
N ALA A 83 -8.66 -1.96 -1.73
CA ALA A 83 -7.82 -0.78 -1.51
C ALA A 83 -6.32 -1.11 -1.46
N LEU A 84 -5.94 -2.27 -0.91
CA LEU A 84 -4.54 -2.68 -0.76
C LEU A 84 -3.93 -3.15 -2.08
N ALA A 85 -4.67 -3.92 -2.89
CA ALA A 85 -4.15 -4.56 -4.09
C ALA A 85 -3.35 -3.61 -5.03
N PRO A 86 -3.90 -2.45 -5.46
CA PRO A 86 -3.16 -1.56 -6.37
C PRO A 86 -1.95 -0.89 -5.71
N LEU A 87 -2.01 -0.63 -4.41
CA LEU A 87 -0.91 -0.02 -3.67
C LEU A 87 0.26 -0.98 -3.50
N LEU A 88 -0.05 -2.24 -3.18
CA LEU A 88 0.91 -3.30 -2.93
C LEU A 88 1.55 -3.77 -4.25
N GLU A 89 0.74 -3.90 -5.31
CA GLU A 89 1.22 -4.17 -6.68
C GLU A 89 2.26 -3.13 -7.11
N ARG A 90 1.92 -1.84 -6.95
CA ARG A 90 2.85 -0.75 -7.30
C ARG A 90 4.12 -0.81 -6.47
N PHE A 91 3.99 -1.08 -5.17
CA PHE A 91 5.15 -1.21 -4.29
C PHE A 91 6.08 -2.34 -4.73
N GLU A 92 5.54 -3.52 -5.04
CA GLU A 92 6.31 -4.68 -5.49
C GLU A 92 6.95 -4.44 -6.86
N ALA A 93 6.24 -3.80 -7.79
CA ALA A 93 6.80 -3.43 -9.09
C ALA A 93 7.98 -2.44 -8.96
N GLU A 94 7.96 -1.57 -7.95
CA GLU A 94 8.99 -0.57 -7.69
C GLU A 94 10.18 -1.11 -6.88
N HIS A 95 9.95 -2.04 -5.95
CA HIS A 95 10.98 -2.48 -5.00
C HIS A 95 11.43 -3.93 -5.19
N GLY A 96 10.68 -4.74 -5.94
CA GLY A 96 10.93 -6.16 -6.15
C GLY A 96 10.22 -7.07 -5.12
N SER A 97 10.06 -8.34 -5.50
CA SER A 97 9.32 -9.33 -4.71
C SER A 97 9.97 -9.60 -3.35
N LEU A 98 11.29 -9.86 -3.29
CA LEU A 98 11.96 -10.14 -2.01
C LEU A 98 11.91 -8.96 -1.04
N VAL A 99 12.03 -7.73 -1.53
CA VAL A 99 11.92 -6.53 -0.67
C VAL A 99 10.51 -6.41 -0.12
N THR A 100 9.49 -6.59 -0.96
CA THR A 100 8.08 -6.60 -0.54
C THR A 100 7.84 -7.66 0.53
N LEU A 101 8.30 -8.89 0.31
CA LEU A 101 8.14 -9.98 1.26
C LEU A 101 8.76 -9.62 2.62
N ILE A 102 10.01 -9.19 2.64
CA ILE A 102 10.76 -8.90 3.88
C ILE A 102 10.14 -7.71 4.62
N LEU A 103 9.75 -6.65 3.93
CA LEU A 103 9.21 -5.46 4.58
C LEU A 103 7.83 -5.72 5.17
N PHE A 104 6.92 -6.36 4.44
CA PHE A 104 5.54 -6.59 4.90
C PHE A 104 5.43 -7.70 5.95
N THR A 105 6.32 -8.70 5.92
CA THR A 105 6.37 -9.73 6.98
C THR A 105 7.21 -9.33 8.19
N GLY A 106 7.80 -8.14 8.18
CA GLY A 106 8.61 -7.62 9.28
C GLY A 106 8.39 -6.12 9.51
N PRO A 107 9.33 -5.23 9.14
CA PRO A 107 9.31 -3.83 9.59
C PRO A 107 8.03 -3.03 9.31
N PHE A 108 7.35 -3.25 8.18
CA PHE A 108 6.11 -2.51 7.83
C PHE A 108 4.88 -2.96 8.62
N SER A 109 4.98 -4.07 9.34
CA SER A 109 3.97 -4.51 10.32
C SER A 109 4.45 -4.22 11.74
N THR A 110 5.71 -4.59 12.01
CA THR A 110 6.33 -4.47 13.33
C THR A 110 6.43 -3.04 13.82
N PHE A 111 6.85 -2.07 12.99
CA PHE A 111 7.02 -0.69 13.45
C PHE A 111 5.72 0.06 13.70
N PRO A 112 4.69 -0.02 12.82
CA PRO A 112 3.39 0.54 13.15
C PRO A 112 2.78 -0.10 14.40
N ALA A 113 2.90 -1.42 14.57
CA ALA A 113 2.44 -2.13 15.76
C ALA A 113 3.19 -1.70 17.03
N GLY A 114 4.52 -1.61 16.98
CA GLY A 114 5.34 -1.17 18.10
C GLY A 114 5.00 0.26 18.52
N LEU A 115 4.81 1.17 17.56
CA LEU A 115 4.37 2.54 17.84
C LEU A 115 2.96 2.58 18.44
N TYR A 116 2.05 1.76 17.90
CA TYR A 116 0.70 1.62 18.45
C TYR A 116 0.73 1.12 19.90
N VAL A 117 1.50 0.06 20.20
CA VAL A 117 1.64 -0.49 21.56
C VAL A 117 2.29 0.52 22.50
N LEU A 118 3.34 1.22 22.05
CA LEU A 118 4.00 2.26 22.83
C LEU A 118 3.00 3.35 23.26
N ILE A 119 2.19 3.84 22.33
CA ILE A 119 1.22 4.90 22.59
C ILE A 119 0.02 4.38 23.38
N SER A 120 -0.60 3.29 22.92
CA SER A 120 -1.81 2.75 23.56
C SER A 120 -1.55 2.29 24.99
N HIS A 121 -0.47 1.54 25.24
CA HIS A 121 -0.20 0.96 26.55
C HIS A 121 0.45 1.97 27.50
N PHE A 122 1.55 2.61 27.11
CA PHE A 122 2.36 3.40 28.03
C PHE A 122 1.93 4.86 28.15
N LEU A 123 1.30 5.44 27.11
CA LEU A 123 0.88 6.84 27.12
C LEU A 123 -0.62 6.96 27.46
N LEU A 124 -1.46 6.16 26.79
CA LEU A 124 -2.92 6.25 26.92
C LEU A 124 -3.52 5.25 27.93
N HIS A 125 -2.75 4.27 28.42
CA HIS A 125 -3.21 3.23 29.35
C HIS A 125 -4.45 2.45 28.84
N THR A 126 -4.47 2.19 27.53
CA THR A 126 -5.52 1.46 26.81
C THR A 126 -5.04 0.10 26.35
N ASN A 127 -5.99 -0.81 26.13
CA ASN A 127 -5.71 -2.17 25.66
C ASN A 127 -6.61 -2.59 24.48
N THR A 128 -6.97 -1.63 23.64
CA THR A 128 -7.89 -1.87 22.52
C THR A 128 -7.23 -2.79 21.48
N PRO A 129 -7.86 -3.92 21.10
CA PRO A 129 -7.36 -4.75 20.02
C PRO A 129 -7.42 -4.05 18.66
N VAL A 130 -6.42 -4.28 17.81
CA VAL A 130 -6.39 -3.80 16.43
C VAL A 130 -6.06 -4.93 15.47
N GLU A 131 -6.74 -4.94 14.33
CA GLU A 131 -6.54 -5.87 13.22
C GLU A 131 -6.95 -5.22 11.90
N GLY A 132 -6.42 -5.71 10.79
CA GLY A 132 -6.77 -5.27 9.45
C GLY A 132 -5.60 -4.72 8.66
N ALA A 133 -5.62 -4.97 7.35
CA ALA A 133 -4.58 -4.53 6.43
C ALA A 133 -4.61 -3.02 6.17
N SER A 134 -5.58 -2.29 6.74
CA SER A 134 -5.70 -0.84 6.59
C SER A 134 -4.49 -0.07 7.11
N ILE A 135 -3.74 -0.65 8.06
CA ILE A 135 -2.44 -0.11 8.47
C ILE A 135 -1.43 -0.06 7.32
N TRP A 136 -1.38 -1.11 6.49
CA TRP A 136 -0.54 -1.18 5.30
C TRP A 136 -1.04 -0.24 4.20
N ILE A 137 -2.37 -0.09 4.07
CA ILE A 137 -2.97 0.85 3.12
C ILE A 137 -2.50 2.27 3.43
N PHE A 138 -2.64 2.73 4.68
CA PHE A 138 -2.23 4.08 5.07
C PHE A 138 -0.71 4.28 5.07
N LEU A 139 0.06 3.24 5.38
CA LEU A 139 1.51 3.23 5.20
C LEU A 139 1.89 3.45 3.73
N LEU A 140 1.32 2.67 2.82
CA LEU A 140 1.60 2.76 1.39
C LEU A 140 1.13 4.10 0.80
N LEU A 141 -0.08 4.55 1.12
CA LEU A 141 -0.58 5.87 0.71
C LEU A 141 0.36 6.99 1.14
N SER A 142 0.77 7.00 2.42
CA SER A 142 1.64 8.04 2.97
C SER A 142 3.05 7.99 2.39
N SER A 143 3.56 6.80 2.09
CA SER A 143 4.86 6.70 1.42
C SER A 143 4.85 7.21 -0.03
N GLN A 144 3.77 6.93 -0.75
CA GLN A 144 3.67 7.19 -2.18
C GLN A 144 3.24 8.64 -2.47
N ILE A 145 2.45 9.24 -1.59
CA ILE A 145 1.93 10.61 -1.77
C ILE A 145 3.06 11.65 -1.81
N LEU A 146 4.18 11.39 -1.13
CA LEU A 146 5.31 12.33 -1.10
C LEU A 146 5.98 12.50 -2.47
N SER A 147 6.01 11.45 -3.28
CA SER A 147 6.50 11.56 -4.66
C SER A 147 5.55 12.39 -5.51
N LEU A 148 4.24 12.25 -5.32
CA LEU A 148 3.24 13.08 -6.00
C LEU A 148 3.30 14.53 -5.54
N ALA A 149 3.51 14.78 -4.24
CA ALA A 149 3.59 16.13 -3.68
C ALA A 149 4.77 16.95 -4.24
N LYS A 150 5.81 16.31 -4.78
CA LYS A 150 6.93 17.00 -5.44
C LYS A 150 6.52 17.62 -6.78
N THR A 151 5.62 16.97 -7.53
CA THR A 151 5.18 17.44 -8.85
C THR A 151 3.82 18.15 -8.79
N GLN A 152 3.00 17.81 -7.80
CA GLN A 152 1.69 18.40 -7.53
C GLN A 152 1.60 18.73 -6.03
N PRO A 153 2.16 19.86 -5.56
CA PRO A 153 2.27 20.17 -4.13
C PRO A 153 0.93 20.48 -3.47
N TYR A 154 -0.07 20.91 -4.24
CA TYR A 154 -1.41 21.22 -3.75
C TYR A 154 -2.46 20.43 -4.51
N LEU A 155 -3.48 19.98 -3.79
CA LEU A 155 -4.68 19.40 -4.39
C LEU A 155 -5.37 20.46 -5.23
N GLN A 156 -5.75 20.08 -6.45
CA GLN A 156 -6.61 20.89 -7.31
C GLN A 156 -8.03 20.39 -7.09
N PRO A 157 -8.86 21.04 -6.25
CA PRO A 157 -10.26 20.66 -6.12
C PRO A 157 -10.94 20.76 -7.48
N PRO A 158 -11.92 19.89 -7.79
CA PRO A 158 -12.68 20.01 -9.02
C PRO A 158 -13.31 21.40 -9.09
N GLU A 159 -13.25 22.04 -10.25
CA GLU A 159 -13.80 23.38 -10.47
C GLU A 159 -15.33 23.34 -10.40
N TYR A 160 -15.89 23.44 -9.19
CA TYR A 160 -17.33 23.57 -8.96
C TYR A 160 -17.68 25.04 -8.72
N GLY A 161 -18.17 25.70 -9.76
CA GLY A 161 -18.74 27.06 -9.68
C GLY A 161 -17.74 28.16 -9.33
N VAL A 162 -18.23 29.23 -8.69
CA VAL A 162 -17.50 30.50 -8.41
C VAL A 162 -16.71 30.43 -7.10
N LEU A 163 -16.32 29.25 -6.62
CA LEU A 163 -15.55 29.14 -5.39
C LEU A 163 -14.14 29.72 -5.59
N PRO A 164 -13.68 30.65 -4.73
CA PRO A 164 -12.35 31.24 -4.86
C PRO A 164 -11.26 30.16 -4.84
N ARG A 165 -10.28 30.30 -5.74
CA ARG A 165 -9.07 29.46 -5.88
C ARG A 165 -8.11 29.55 -4.66
N ALA A 166 -8.59 30.01 -3.51
CA ALA A 166 -7.81 30.46 -2.37
C ALA A 166 -7.36 29.32 -1.44
N TYR A 167 -8.01 28.16 -1.47
CA TYR A 167 -7.67 27.06 -0.57
C TYR A 167 -6.64 26.13 -1.19
N ARG A 168 -5.39 26.26 -0.74
CA ARG A 168 -4.27 25.39 -1.11
C ARG A 168 -4.09 24.30 -0.06
N ILE A 169 -4.70 23.14 -0.28
CA ILE A 169 -4.52 21.96 0.59
C ILE A 169 -3.26 21.22 0.12
N PRO A 170 -2.22 21.04 0.97
CA PRO A 170 -1.03 20.31 0.58
C PRO A 170 -1.36 18.86 0.23
N THR A 171 -0.91 18.39 -0.94
CA THR A 171 -1.15 17.01 -1.40
C THR A 171 -0.63 15.98 -0.42
N ALA A 172 0.49 16.28 0.25
CA ALA A 172 1.07 15.41 1.26
C ALA A 172 0.14 15.12 2.45
N VAL A 173 -0.89 15.95 2.70
CA VAL A 173 -1.84 15.76 3.83
C VAL A 173 -2.99 14.82 3.46
N LEU A 174 -3.14 14.44 2.19
CA LEU A 174 -4.25 13.61 1.72
C LEU A 174 -4.44 12.30 2.52
N PRO A 175 -3.40 11.52 2.86
CA PRO A 175 -3.59 10.33 3.68
C PRO A 175 -4.19 10.63 5.06
N LEU A 176 -3.84 11.76 5.68
CA LEU A 176 -4.40 12.16 6.98
C LEU A 176 -5.88 12.54 6.85
N LEU A 177 -6.27 13.22 5.77
CA LEU A 177 -7.67 13.49 5.48
C LEU A 177 -8.46 12.20 5.26
N LEU A 178 -7.87 11.22 4.58
CA LEU A 178 -8.49 9.91 4.39
C LEU A 178 -8.63 9.14 5.71
N ILE A 179 -7.65 9.22 6.62
CA ILE A 179 -7.76 8.63 7.97
C ILE A 179 -8.93 9.25 8.73
N LEU A 180 -9.06 10.57 8.71
CA LEU A 180 -10.17 11.28 9.35
C LEU A 180 -11.51 10.88 8.73
N ALA A 181 -11.58 10.81 7.39
CA ALA A 181 -12.78 10.38 6.69
C ALA A 181 -13.16 8.94 7.03
N THR A 182 -12.22 8.00 7.01
CA THR A 182 -12.45 6.59 7.39
C THR A 182 -12.89 6.48 8.85
N SER A 183 -12.27 7.23 9.76
CA SER A 183 -12.64 7.25 11.18
C SER A 183 -14.06 7.81 11.38
N PHE A 184 -14.41 8.87 10.65
CA PHE A 184 -15.76 9.43 10.67
C PHE A 184 -16.81 8.45 10.12
N LEU A 185 -16.54 7.79 8.99
CA LEU A 185 -17.43 6.78 8.41
C LEU A 185 -17.60 5.56 9.31
N SER A 186 -16.56 5.20 10.07
CA SER A 186 -16.63 4.17 11.11
C SER A 186 -17.53 4.59 12.28
N LEU A 187 -17.41 5.85 12.73
CA LEU A 187 -18.22 6.42 13.82
C LEU A 187 -19.72 6.44 13.49
N ILE A 188 -20.09 6.72 12.25
CA ILE A 188 -21.50 6.71 11.80
C ILE A 188 -21.97 5.33 11.30
N HIS A 189 -21.23 4.25 11.62
CA HIS A 189 -21.55 2.86 11.30
C HIS A 189 -21.66 2.51 9.81
N VAL A 190 -21.06 3.30 8.92
CA VAL A 190 -20.96 2.98 7.48
C VAL A 190 -19.82 1.98 7.23
N LEU A 191 -18.72 2.10 7.97
CA LEU A 191 -17.61 1.17 7.95
C LEU A 191 -17.52 0.39 9.28
N PRO A 192 -16.89 -0.80 9.30
CA PRO A 192 -16.56 -1.51 10.52
C PRO A 192 -15.73 -0.64 11.50
N PRO A 193 -15.66 -1.01 12.80
CA PRO A 193 -14.80 -0.30 13.75
C PRO A 193 -13.36 -0.18 13.26
N THR A 194 -12.80 1.02 13.34
CA THR A 194 -11.43 1.32 12.91
C THR A 194 -10.63 2.01 14.01
N SER A 195 -9.31 1.87 13.96
CA SER A 195 -8.39 2.49 14.92
C SER A 195 -7.69 3.70 14.30
N ILE A 196 -8.17 4.91 14.63
CA ILE A 196 -7.53 6.15 14.18
C ILE A 196 -6.04 6.18 14.57
N LEU A 197 -5.71 5.75 15.80
CA LEU A 197 -4.33 5.68 16.27
C LEU A 197 -3.51 4.67 15.46
N GLY A 198 -4.08 3.50 15.16
CA GLY A 198 -3.42 2.49 14.31
C GLY A 198 -3.13 3.04 12.91
N HIS A 199 -4.11 3.70 12.29
CA HIS A 199 -3.92 4.32 10.97
C HIS A 199 -2.88 5.43 10.98
N LEU A 200 -2.85 6.27 12.02
CA LEU A 200 -1.81 7.29 12.20
C LEU A 200 -0.42 6.67 12.39
N CYS A 201 -0.30 5.54 13.10
CA CYS A 201 0.97 4.81 13.23
C CYS A 201 1.44 4.27 11.87
N GLY A 202 0.53 3.68 11.08
CA GLY A 202 0.82 3.23 9.72
C GLY A 202 1.27 4.38 8.81
N ALA A 203 0.53 5.48 8.80
CA ALA A 203 0.87 6.68 8.03
C ALA A 203 2.21 7.30 8.46
N GLY A 204 2.49 7.36 9.76
CA GLY A 204 3.76 7.84 10.30
C GLY A 204 4.95 7.06 9.74
N ILE A 205 4.91 5.73 9.82
CA ILE A 205 5.94 4.87 9.21
C ILE A 205 6.01 5.05 7.69
N GLY A 206 4.86 5.20 7.03
CA GLY A 206 4.77 5.49 5.60
C GLY A 206 5.49 6.78 5.20
N TYR A 207 5.28 7.88 5.93
CA TYR A 207 5.99 9.14 5.69
C TYR A 207 7.49 9.01 5.95
N LEU A 208 7.91 8.35 7.03
CA LEU A 208 9.34 8.10 7.29
C LEU A 208 9.99 7.35 6.14
N TRP A 209 9.31 6.35 5.58
CA TRP A 209 9.80 5.61 4.41
C TRP A 209 9.83 6.49 3.16
N GLY A 210 8.76 7.24 2.87
CA GLY A 210 8.67 8.09 1.68
C GLY A 210 9.65 9.28 1.70
N LEU A 211 9.99 9.79 2.89
CA LEU A 211 11.04 10.81 3.09
C LEU A 211 12.46 10.24 2.99
N GLY A 212 12.61 8.91 3.03
CA GLY A 212 13.90 8.23 2.91
C GLY A 212 14.58 7.88 4.25
N TYR A 213 14.00 8.26 5.38
CA TYR A 213 14.65 8.12 6.70
C TYR A 213 14.82 6.67 7.16
N ILE A 214 13.96 5.76 6.71
CA ILE A 214 14.01 4.34 7.09
C ILE A 214 14.27 3.41 5.89
N LYS A 215 14.87 3.93 4.81
CA LYS A 215 15.21 3.10 3.63
C LYS A 215 16.26 2.02 3.92
N PHE A 216 17.02 2.16 5.00
CA PHE A 216 17.98 1.15 5.47
C PHE A 216 17.31 -0.16 5.91
N LEU A 217 15.99 -0.18 6.13
CA LEU A 217 15.24 -1.40 6.40
C LEU A 217 15.15 -2.32 5.18
N ALA A 218 15.33 -1.78 3.97
CA ALA A 218 15.40 -2.59 2.77
C ALA A 218 16.69 -3.43 2.80
N PRO A 219 16.62 -4.75 2.54
CA PRO A 219 17.80 -5.58 2.46
C PRO A 219 18.75 -5.10 1.35
N PRO A 220 20.09 -5.21 1.52
CA PRO A 220 21.04 -4.78 0.51
C PRO A 220 20.87 -5.52 -0.82
N GLU A 221 20.91 -4.80 -1.95
CA GLU A 221 20.73 -5.37 -3.30
C GLU A 221 21.72 -6.51 -3.60
N LYS A 222 22.95 -6.43 -3.06
CA LYS A 222 23.94 -7.51 -3.21
C LYS A 222 23.43 -8.84 -2.65
N VAL A 223 22.78 -8.81 -1.48
CA VAL A 223 22.22 -10.02 -0.84
C VAL A 223 21.05 -10.53 -1.66
N LEU A 224 20.17 -9.63 -2.10
CA LEU A 224 19.01 -9.98 -2.92
C LEU A 224 19.42 -10.63 -4.25
N ARG A 225 20.34 -10.01 -4.99
CA ARG A 225 20.89 -10.56 -6.24
C ARG A 225 21.55 -11.93 -6.02
N TRP A 226 22.26 -12.10 -4.90
CA TRP A 226 22.85 -13.39 -4.55
C TRP A 226 21.78 -14.46 -4.34
N ILE A 227 20.69 -14.16 -3.61
CA ILE A 227 19.55 -15.08 -3.42
C ILE A 227 18.88 -15.39 -4.75
N GLU A 228 18.55 -14.35 -5.54
CA GLU A 228 17.89 -14.46 -6.84
C GLU A 228 18.68 -15.34 -7.81
N GLY A 229 19.98 -15.10 -7.93
CA GLY A 229 20.87 -15.86 -8.81
C GLY A 229 21.05 -17.30 -8.35
N LYS A 230 21.25 -17.53 -7.04
CA LYS A 230 21.45 -18.87 -6.49
C LYS A 230 20.23 -19.76 -6.65
N LEU A 231 19.02 -19.20 -6.54
CA LEU A 231 17.77 -19.93 -6.67
C LEU A 231 17.17 -19.89 -8.08
N ASN A 232 17.74 -19.08 -8.98
CA ASN A 232 17.20 -18.77 -10.30
C ASN A 232 15.71 -18.36 -10.22
N LEU A 233 15.37 -17.44 -9.30
CA LEU A 233 13.98 -17.09 -9.00
C LEU A 233 13.24 -16.56 -10.23
N LEU A 234 13.91 -15.70 -11.02
CA LEU A 234 13.32 -15.12 -12.23
C LEU A 234 12.98 -16.17 -13.29
N GLY A 235 13.83 -17.19 -13.46
CA GLY A 235 13.60 -18.26 -14.43
C GLY A 235 12.59 -19.32 -13.96
N ARG A 236 12.34 -19.43 -12.65
CA ARG A 236 11.53 -20.50 -12.06
C ARG A 236 10.14 -20.05 -11.60
N ILE A 237 10.00 -18.80 -11.18
CA ILE A 237 8.78 -18.33 -10.51
C ILE A 237 8.08 -17.30 -11.38
N PRO A 238 6.88 -17.61 -11.91
CA PRO A 238 6.15 -16.66 -12.74
C PRO A 238 5.65 -15.49 -11.89
N HIS A 239 5.57 -14.29 -12.48
CA HIS A 239 5.17 -13.04 -11.83
C HIS A 239 6.10 -12.57 -10.71
N TYR A 240 7.29 -13.18 -10.58
CA TYR A 240 8.34 -12.68 -9.72
C TYR A 240 8.93 -11.38 -10.29
N VAL A 241 9.09 -10.36 -9.45
CA VAL A 241 9.73 -9.09 -9.80
C VAL A 241 11.15 -9.08 -9.25
N SER A 242 12.13 -9.23 -10.13
CA SER A 242 13.55 -9.18 -9.77
C SER A 242 14.00 -7.78 -9.38
N VAL A 243 15.02 -7.70 -8.51
CA VAL A 243 15.70 -6.45 -8.17
C VAL A 243 16.23 -5.70 -9.40
N ASP A 244 16.57 -6.41 -10.48
CA ASP A 244 17.08 -5.81 -11.71
C ASP A 244 15.96 -5.44 -12.71
N GLN A 245 14.73 -5.91 -12.47
CA GLN A 245 13.55 -5.63 -13.31
C GLN A 245 12.59 -4.59 -12.71
N LYS A 246 12.92 -4.03 -11.54
CA LYS A 246 12.08 -3.01 -10.90
C LYS A 246 11.89 -1.82 -11.84
N VAL A 247 10.63 -1.38 -11.97
CA VAL A 247 10.19 -0.37 -12.96
C VAL A 247 10.90 0.97 -12.79
N TYR A 248 11.41 1.21 -11.59
CA TYR A 248 12.28 2.33 -11.29
C TYR A 248 13.48 1.75 -10.56
N GLY A 249 14.68 1.88 -11.15
CA GLY A 249 15.91 1.80 -10.37
C GLY A 249 15.80 2.70 -9.12
N ARG A 250 16.72 2.54 -8.15
CA ARG A 250 16.74 3.24 -6.84
C ARG A 250 16.46 4.77 -6.86
N TYR A 251 16.49 5.41 -8.03
CA TYR A 251 16.33 6.84 -8.26
C TYR A 251 15.17 7.26 -9.19
N GLY A 252 14.15 6.42 -9.44
CA GLY A 252 12.91 6.97 -10.03
C GLY A 252 13.10 7.66 -11.38
N VAL A 253 13.94 7.12 -12.26
CA VAL A 253 14.12 7.72 -13.60
C VAL A 253 12.84 7.43 -14.37
N LEU A 254 12.08 8.49 -14.68
CA LEU A 254 10.91 8.42 -15.56
C LEU A 254 11.31 7.73 -16.87
N PRO A 255 10.44 6.91 -17.49
CA PRO A 255 10.64 6.51 -18.87
C PRO A 255 10.82 7.78 -19.70
N GLN A 256 12.01 8.00 -20.23
CA GLN A 256 12.17 8.97 -21.29
C GLN A 256 11.46 8.36 -22.49
N THR A 257 10.27 8.88 -22.80
CA THR A 257 9.75 8.75 -24.14
C THR A 257 10.75 9.47 -25.04
N THR A 258 11.67 8.74 -25.67
CA THR A 258 12.23 9.18 -26.94
C THR A 258 11.08 9.22 -27.92
N GLY A 259 10.31 10.32 -27.86
CA GLY A 259 9.46 10.75 -28.95
C GLY A 259 10.41 11.09 -30.09
N GLY A 260 10.73 10.08 -30.89
CA GLY A 260 11.44 10.26 -32.15
C GLY A 260 10.62 11.25 -32.96
N ALA A 261 11.16 12.47 -33.11
CA ALA A 261 10.79 13.39 -34.15
C ALA A 261 11.14 12.73 -35.49
N GLY A 262 10.29 11.82 -35.95
CA GLY A 262 10.28 11.34 -37.32
C GLY A 262 9.58 12.38 -38.17
N SER A 263 10.30 13.43 -38.56
CA SER A 263 9.89 14.30 -39.65
C SER A 263 9.70 13.43 -40.90
N SER A 264 8.45 13.14 -41.25
CA SER A 264 8.07 12.60 -42.54
C SER A 264 8.32 13.66 -43.61
N GLY A 265 9.57 13.77 -44.06
CA GLY A 265 9.92 14.48 -45.27
C GLY A 265 9.40 13.69 -46.46
N ILE A 266 8.34 14.21 -47.10
CA ILE A 266 7.88 13.73 -48.40
C ILE A 266 8.85 14.30 -49.45
N PRO A 267 9.58 13.48 -50.22
CA PRO A 267 10.32 13.98 -51.37
C PRO A 267 9.35 14.21 -52.53
N MET A 268 9.14 15.47 -52.91
CA MET A 268 8.53 15.79 -54.20
C MET A 268 9.57 15.56 -55.30
N SER A 269 9.40 14.48 -56.07
CA SER A 269 10.08 14.28 -57.35
C SER A 269 9.34 15.03 -58.46
N ALA A 270 10.07 15.82 -59.22
CA ALA A 270 9.62 16.48 -60.43
C ALA A 270 9.27 15.47 -61.53
N VAL A 271 8.06 15.61 -62.11
CA VAL A 271 7.74 15.62 -63.56
C VAL A 271 6.47 16.44 -63.73
#